data_AF-A0AAF0YTB4-F1
#
_entry.id   AF-A0AAF0YTB4-F1
#
_cell.length_a   1.000
_cell.length_b   1.000
_cell.length_c   1.000
_cell.angle_alpha   90.00
_cell.angle_beta   90.00
_cell.angle_gamma   90.00
#
_symmetry.space_group_name_H-M   'P 1'
#
loop_
_entity.id
_entity.type
_entity.pdbx_description
1 polymer ?
#
loop_
_entity_poly.entity_id
_entity_poly.type
_entity_poly.pdbx_seq_one_letter_code
_entity_poly.pdbx_strand_id
1 'polypeptide(L)'
;MAAEQMKRIQVNDERLTQITRFNNAHENFPEDLAQAWDTLKPLIAYYEGQWSRDLAETDAAYGVLSEDGVWNEMGNFYDLLKELSQVSTRIIEEYEGENAVE
;
A
#
# COMPACT_ATOMS: atom_id res chain seq x y z
N MET A 1 -20.62 20.74 33.71
CA MET A 1 -19.15 20.77 33.53
C MET A 1 -18.55 19.36 33.52
N ALA A 2 -18.81 18.49 34.51
CA ALA A 2 -18.22 17.14 34.58
C ALA A 2 -18.66 16.16 33.47
N ALA A 3 -19.94 16.16 33.06
CA ALA A 3 -20.45 15.20 32.06
C ALA A 3 -19.88 15.44 30.65
N GLU A 4 -19.74 16.71 30.27
CA GLU A 4 -19.21 17.08 28.95
C GLU A 4 -17.71 16.83 28.87
N GLN A 5 -16.98 17.10 29.95
CA GLN A 5 -15.56 16.74 30.07
C GLN A 5 -15.34 15.23 29.94
N MET A 6 -16.14 14.42 30.64
CA MET A 6 -16.04 12.96 30.57
C MET A 6 -16.33 12.45 29.15
N LYS A 7 -17.34 12.99 28.48
CA LYS A 7 -17.65 12.63 27.10
C LYS A 7 -16.49 12.95 26.14
N ARG A 8 -15.85 14.12 26.29
CA ARG A 8 -14.67 14.47 25.48
C ARG A 8 -13.50 13.51 25.73
N ILE A 9 -13.25 13.13 26.98
CA ILE A 9 -12.19 12.18 27.34
C ILE A 9 -12.44 10.82 26.68
N GLN A 10 -13.65 10.28 26.80
CA GLN A 10 -14.01 8.98 26.22
C GLN A 10 -13.82 8.96 24.70
N VAL A 11 -14.30 9.98 23.99
CA VAL A 11 -14.14 10.07 22.53
C VAL A 11 -12.66 10.13 22.12
N ASN A 12 -11.82 10.85 22.86
CA ASN A 12 -10.41 10.94 22.54
C ASN A 12 -9.62 9.69 22.92
N ASP A 13 -10.02 8.97 23.96
CA ASP A 13 -9.44 7.66 24.32
C ASP A 13 -9.75 6.59 23.25
N GLU A 14 -10.97 6.61 22.70
CA GLU A 14 -11.33 5.77 21.57
C GLU A 14 -10.49 6.09 20.33
N ARG A 15 -10.28 7.38 20.02
CA ARG A 15 -9.40 7.81 18.92
C ARG A 15 -7.96 7.35 19.14
N LEU A 16 -7.43 7.51 20.35
CA LEU A 16 -6.08 7.05 20.70
C LEU A 16 -5.94 5.54 20.53
N THR A 17 -6.94 4.77 20.95
CA THR A 17 -6.98 3.32 20.76
C THR A 17 -6.98 2.95 19.27
N GLN A 18 -7.75 3.66 18.45
CA GLN A 18 -7.82 3.39 17.01
C GLN A 18 -6.48 3.65 16.31
N ILE A 19 -5.84 4.80 16.55
CA ILE A 19 -4.56 5.11 15.91
C ILE A 19 -3.43 4.20 16.40
N THR A 20 -3.45 3.79 17.68
CA THR A 20 -2.49 2.82 18.22
C THR A 20 -2.60 1.47 17.50
N ARG A 21 -3.82 0.98 17.28
CA ARG A 21 -4.04 -0.28 16.54
C ARG A 21 -3.58 -0.16 15.08
N PHE A 22 -3.88 0.95 14.43
CA PHE A 22 -3.45 1.19 13.05
C PHE A 22 -1.92 1.18 12.95
N ASN A 23 -1.22 1.94 13.80
CA ASN A 23 0.23 2.00 13.78
C ASN A 23 0.88 0.62 14.00
N ASN A 24 0.37 -0.16 14.97
CA ASN A 24 0.89 -1.51 15.23
C ASN A 24 0.63 -2.47 14.07
N ALA A 25 -0.52 -2.36 13.39
CA ALA A 25 -0.85 -3.23 12.26
C ALA A 25 -0.03 -2.92 11.00
N HIS A 26 0.52 -1.71 10.90
CA HIS A 26 1.21 -1.20 9.72
C HIS A 26 2.66 -0.78 10.00
N GLU A 27 3.25 -1.24 11.11
CA GLU A 27 4.60 -0.83 11.54
C GLU A 27 5.69 -1.15 10.50
N ASN A 28 5.50 -2.22 9.71
CA ASN A 28 6.43 -2.69 8.68
C ASN A 28 5.94 -2.39 7.26
N PHE A 29 4.92 -1.53 7.11
CA PHE A 29 4.31 -1.28 5.81
C PHE A 29 5.31 -0.78 4.74
N PRO A 30 6.29 0.10 5.04
CA PRO A 30 7.32 0.48 4.07
C PRO A 30 8.17 -0.71 3.60
N GLU A 31 8.56 -1.60 4.51
CA GLU A 31 9.32 -2.82 4.21
C GLU A 31 8.50 -3.79 3.37
N ASP A 32 7.21 -3.96 3.68
CA ASP A 32 6.29 -4.79 2.92
C ASP A 32 6.16 -4.29 1.47
N LEU A 33 6.07 -2.97 1.27
CA LEU A 33 6.05 -2.36 -0.07
C LEU A 33 7.35 -2.58 -0.84
N ALA A 34 8.50 -2.46 -0.16
CA ALA A 34 9.80 -2.71 -0.77
C ALA A 34 9.93 -4.18 -1.21
N GLN A 35 9.51 -5.12 -0.36
CA GLN A 35 9.52 -6.55 -0.69
C GLN A 35 8.57 -6.90 -1.84
N ALA A 36 7.38 -6.28 -1.87
CA ALA A 36 6.44 -6.45 -2.98
C ALA A 36 7.05 -5.97 -4.30
N TRP A 37 7.76 -4.84 -4.30
CA TRP A 37 8.49 -4.36 -5.47
C TRP A 37 9.60 -5.31 -5.90
N ASP A 38 10.42 -5.80 -4.97
CA ASP A 38 11.50 -6.75 -5.26
C ASP A 38 10.97 -8.08 -5.82
N THR A 39 9.73 -8.42 -5.51
CA THR A 39 9.02 -9.58 -6.07
C THR A 39 8.47 -9.29 -7.47
N LEU A 40 7.86 -8.12 -7.68
CA LEU A 40 7.22 -7.76 -8.95
C LEU A 40 8.24 -7.44 -10.05
N LYS A 41 9.31 -6.71 -9.72
CA LYS A 41 10.33 -6.29 -10.68
C LYS A 41 10.89 -7.42 -11.57
N PRO A 42 11.31 -8.59 -11.04
CA PRO A 42 11.75 -9.69 -11.90
C PRO A 42 10.61 -10.30 -12.73
N LEU A 43 9.36 -10.27 -12.25
CA LEU A 43 8.20 -10.73 -13.03
C LEU A 43 7.96 -9.82 -14.24
N ILE A 44 8.11 -8.51 -14.09
CA ILE A 44 8.07 -7.55 -15.20
C ILE A 44 9.12 -7.89 -16.24
N ALA A 45 10.37 -8.07 -15.80
CA ALA A 45 11.48 -8.39 -16.71
C ALA A 45 11.27 -9.73 -17.43
N TYR A 46 10.66 -10.72 -16.75
CA TYR A 46 10.28 -11.98 -17.37
C TYR A 46 9.18 -11.79 -18.43
N TYR A 47 8.10 -11.08 -18.07
CA TYR A 47 6.96 -10.79 -18.93
C TYR A 47 7.37 -10.02 -20.21
N GLU A 48 8.22 -9.01 -20.08
CA GLU A 48 8.72 -8.20 -21.20
C GLU A 48 9.79 -8.92 -22.04
N GLY A 49 10.29 -10.07 -21.58
CA GLY A 49 11.39 -10.80 -22.20
C GLY A 49 10.99 -12.21 -22.63
N GLN A 50 11.28 -13.18 -21.77
CA GLN A 50 11.21 -14.61 -22.08
C GLN A 50 9.80 -15.18 -22.13
N TRP A 51 8.83 -14.50 -21.50
CA TRP A 51 7.46 -14.99 -21.33
C TRP A 51 6.80 -15.48 -22.62
N SER A 52 6.90 -14.72 -23.72
CA SER A 52 6.25 -15.09 -24.99
C SER A 52 6.78 -16.39 -25.58
N ARG A 53 8.06 -16.68 -25.35
CA ARG A 53 8.71 -17.91 -25.79
C ARG A 53 8.27 -19.07 -24.90
N ASP A 54 8.33 -18.90 -23.60
CA ASP A 54 7.97 -19.95 -22.64
C ASP A 54 6.49 -20.31 -22.76
N LEU A 55 5.62 -19.33 -23.05
CA LEU A 55 4.20 -19.55 -23.37
C LEU A 55 4.01 -20.43 -24.61
N ALA A 56 4.79 -20.20 -25.66
CA ALA A 56 4.69 -20.98 -26.91
C ALA A 56 5.26 -22.40 -26.78
N GLU A 57 6.20 -22.61 -25.85
CA GLU A 57 6.92 -23.88 -25.65
C GLU A 57 6.34 -24.75 -24.51
N THR A 58 5.36 -24.24 -23.75
CA THR A 58 4.84 -24.88 -22.52
C THR A 58 3.34 -25.14 -22.56
N ASP A 59 2.93 -26.41 -22.40
CA ASP A 59 1.52 -26.82 -22.29
C ASP A 59 0.96 -26.78 -20.83
N ALA A 60 1.74 -26.29 -19.87
CA ALA A 60 1.39 -26.26 -18.46
C ALA A 60 0.65 -24.97 -18.06
N ALA A 61 -0.41 -25.12 -17.26
CA ALA A 61 -1.22 -24.01 -16.77
C ALA A 61 -0.58 -23.33 -15.54
N TYR A 62 0.45 -22.52 -15.77
CA TYR A 62 1.02 -21.64 -14.75
C TYR A 62 0.35 -20.26 -14.79
N GLY A 63 0.06 -19.67 -13.62
CA GLY A 63 -0.59 -18.35 -13.53
C GLY A 63 0.20 -17.23 -14.23
N VAL A 64 1.53 -17.33 -14.24
CA VAL A 64 2.40 -16.37 -14.95
C VAL A 64 2.27 -16.45 -16.48
N LEU A 65 1.76 -17.55 -17.02
CA LEU A 65 1.51 -17.75 -18.45
C LEU A 65 0.05 -17.41 -18.85
N SER A 66 -0.76 -16.90 -17.92
CA SER A 66 -2.08 -16.38 -18.26
C SER A 66 -1.95 -15.10 -19.10
N GLU A 67 -2.96 -14.84 -19.94
CA GLU A 67 -2.99 -13.72 -20.91
C GLU A 67 -2.67 -12.37 -20.26
N ASP A 68 -3.20 -12.14 -19.06
CA ASP A 68 -3.07 -10.85 -18.36
C ASP A 68 -2.44 -10.96 -16.96
N GLY A 69 -1.92 -12.12 -16.55
CA GLY A 69 -1.55 -12.38 -15.15
C GLY A 69 -0.54 -11.39 -14.59
N VAL A 70 0.64 -11.28 -15.22
CA VAL A 70 1.68 -10.34 -14.77
C VAL A 70 1.26 -8.89 -15.04
N TRP A 71 0.63 -8.64 -16.19
CA TRP A 71 0.18 -7.31 -16.60
C TRP A 71 -0.79 -6.67 -15.59
N ASN A 72 -1.75 -7.44 -15.09
CA ASN A 72 -2.71 -6.96 -14.09
C ASN A 72 -2.02 -6.59 -12.79
N GLU A 73 -1.10 -7.42 -12.28
CA GLU A 73 -0.40 -7.13 -11.03
C GLU A 73 0.55 -5.92 -11.16
N MET A 74 1.14 -5.71 -12.33
CA MET A 74 1.90 -4.49 -12.62
C MET A 74 1.04 -3.24 -12.49
N GLY A 75 -0.14 -3.24 -13.13
CA GLY A 75 -1.08 -2.12 -13.08
C GLY A 75 -1.60 -1.86 -11.67
N ASN A 76 -2.05 -2.92 -10.99
CA ASN A 76 -2.57 -2.84 -9.62
C ASN A 76 -1.54 -2.27 -8.64
N PHE A 77 -0.29 -2.76 -8.71
CA PHE A 77 0.77 -2.28 -7.83
C PHE A 77 1.14 -0.81 -8.13
N TYR A 78 1.19 -0.43 -9.41
CA TYR A 78 1.43 0.96 -9.80
C TYR A 78 0.35 1.91 -9.30
N ASP A 79 -0.93 1.57 -9.48
CA ASP A 79 -2.05 2.39 -9.04
C ASP A 79 -2.09 2.51 -7.51
N LEU A 80 -1.82 1.43 -6.78
CA LEU A 80 -1.68 1.44 -5.32
C LEU A 80 -0.60 2.41 -4.85
N LEU A 81 0.61 2.35 -5.42
CA LEU A 81 1.72 3.23 -5.03
C LEU A 81 1.41 4.70 -5.33
N LYS A 82 0.73 4.96 -6.44
CA LYS A 82 0.33 6.31 -6.83
C LYS A 82 -0.70 6.88 -5.87
N GLU A 83 -1.73 6.09 -5.53
CA GLU A 83 -2.73 6.51 -4.55
C GLU A 83 -2.12 6.74 -3.17
N LEU A 84 -1.26 5.82 -2.72
CA LEU A 84 -0.52 5.96 -1.46
C LEU A 84 0.31 7.24 -1.45
N SER A 85 1.08 7.50 -2.50
CA SER A 85 1.89 8.72 -2.62
C SER A 85 1.03 9.98 -2.50
N GLN A 86 -0.13 10.02 -3.15
CA GLN A 86 -1.04 11.17 -3.11
C GLN A 86 -1.64 11.37 -1.72
N VAL A 87 -2.15 10.30 -1.11
CA VAL A 87 -2.77 10.35 0.22
C VAL A 87 -1.74 10.70 1.29
N SER A 88 -0.56 10.08 1.28
CA SER A 88 0.51 10.37 2.24
C SER A 88 1.01 11.80 2.11
N THR A 89 1.22 12.30 0.89
CA THR A 89 1.65 13.70 0.67
C THR A 89 0.63 14.67 1.27
N ARG A 90 -0.66 14.49 0.96
CA ARG A 90 -1.73 15.34 1.52
C ARG A 90 -1.74 15.32 3.05
N ILE A 91 -1.64 14.14 3.67
CA ILE A 91 -1.66 14.01 5.14
C ILE A 91 -0.44 14.68 5.79
N ILE A 92 0.73 14.52 5.20
CA ILE A 92 1.96 15.16 5.69
C ILE A 92 1.85 16.68 5.57
N GLU A 93 1.39 17.18 4.43
CA GLU A 93 1.17 18.61 4.22
C GLU A 93 0.14 19.19 5.19
N GLU A 94 -0.96 18.48 5.47
CA GLU A 94 -1.95 18.88 6.49
C GLU A 94 -1.31 18.92 7.89
N TYR A 95 -0.54 17.89 8.27
CA TYR A 95 0.11 17.82 9.57
C TYR A 95 1.20 18.91 9.75
N GLU A 96 2.05 19.11 8.74
CA GLU A 96 3.12 20.11 8.78
C GLU A 96 2.59 21.54 8.63
N GLY A 97 1.55 21.74 7.82
CA GLY A 97 0.89 23.02 7.61
C GLY A 97 0.09 23.49 8.82
N GLU A 98 -0.54 22.59 9.57
CA GLU A 98 -1.17 22.91 10.87
C GLU A 98 -0.13 23.28 11.95
N ASN A 99 1.10 22.75 11.85
CA ASN A 99 2.22 23.08 12.76
C ASN A 99 2.94 24.41 12.42
N ALA A 100 2.62 25.06 11.30
CA ALA A 100 3.22 26.35 10.91
C ALA A 100 2.48 27.58 11.49
N VAL A 101 1.42 27.36 12.26
CA VAL A 101 0.62 28.41 12.92
C VAL A 101 0.81 28.32 14.45
N GLU A 102 2.05 28.44 14.90
CA GLU A 102 2.44 28.84 16.27
C GLU A 102 3.43 30.01 16.20
#